data_AF-B4NBJ9-F1
#
_entry.id   AF-B4NBJ9-F1
#
_cell.length_a   1.000
_cell.length_b   1.000
_cell.length_c   1.000
_cell.angle_alpha   90.00
_cell.angle_beta   90.00
_cell.angle_gamma   90.00
#
_symmetry.space_group_name_H-M   'P 1'
#
loop_
_entity.id
_entity.type
_entity.pdbx_description
1 polymer ?
#
loop_
_entity_poly.entity_id
_entity_poly.type
_entity_poly.pdbx_seq_one_letter_code
_entity_poly.pdbx_strand_id
1 'polypeptide(L)'
;MISADYMDVQTWHWKKLGVIDKLEYSNGNYGENICFRVDDDPVKCVEQWYNESREYDYSKAEYSDGTRHFTQLIWKSSKLMGVAQHRGTSGKIFVVARYMPAGNSAGQFVKNVPRSKFNG
;
A
#
# COMPACT_ATOMS: atom_id res chain seq x y z
N MET A 1 20.01 -5.17 3.77
CA MET A 1 19.88 -6.55 3.24
C MET A 1 18.39 -6.81 3.08
N ILE A 2 17.88 -6.76 1.85
CA ILE A 2 16.47 -7.06 1.56
C ILE A 2 16.33 -8.58 1.74
N SER A 3 15.46 -9.03 2.65
CA SER A 3 15.37 -10.46 3.02
C SER A 3 14.95 -11.31 1.81
N ALA A 4 15.40 -12.56 1.76
CA ALA A 4 14.95 -13.53 0.75
C ALA A 4 13.41 -13.59 0.68
N ASP A 5 12.75 -13.49 1.84
CA ASP A 5 11.30 -13.40 1.93
C ASP A 5 10.69 -12.20 1.14
N TYR A 6 11.39 -11.05 1.05
CA TYR A 6 10.92 -9.90 0.24
C TYR A 6 11.03 -10.18 -1.26
N MET A 7 12.12 -10.83 -1.69
CA MET A 7 12.28 -11.22 -3.09
C MET A 7 11.28 -12.30 -3.49
N ASP A 8 10.98 -13.25 -2.59
CA ASP A 8 9.95 -14.28 -2.78
C ASP A 8 8.55 -13.65 -2.88
N VAL A 9 8.22 -12.69 -2.02
CA VAL A 9 6.96 -11.92 -2.11
C VAL A 9 6.86 -11.19 -3.45
N GLN A 10 7.95 -10.61 -3.94
CA GLN A 10 7.96 -9.88 -5.22
C GLN A 10 7.92 -10.80 -6.45
N THR A 11 8.23 -12.10 -6.33
CA THR A 11 8.23 -13.05 -7.45
C THR A 11 7.06 -14.04 -7.44
N TRP A 12 6.58 -14.46 -6.27
CA TRP A 12 5.53 -15.49 -6.11
C TRP A 12 4.11 -14.94 -6.31
N HIS A 13 3.90 -13.65 -6.06
CA HIS A 13 2.58 -13.03 -5.92
C HIS A 13 1.81 -12.81 -7.24
N TRP A 14 2.49 -12.72 -8.38
CA TRP A 14 1.86 -12.35 -9.66
C TRP A 14 1.03 -13.50 -10.26
N LYS A 15 1.45 -14.75 -10.04
CA LYS A 15 0.84 -15.93 -10.69
C LYS A 15 -0.59 -16.31 -10.25
N LYS A 16 -1.22 -15.68 -9.25
CA LYS A 16 -2.43 -16.28 -8.61
C LYS A 16 -3.67 -15.43 -8.37
N LEU A 17 -3.76 -14.13 -8.71
CA LEU A 17 -4.91 -13.32 -8.24
C LEU A 17 -5.95 -12.86 -9.26
N GLY A 18 -5.85 -13.10 -10.57
CA GLY A 18 -6.94 -12.88 -11.56
C GLY A 18 -7.44 -11.43 -11.76
N VAL A 19 -7.26 -10.54 -10.77
CA VAL A 19 -7.40 -9.07 -10.83
C VAL A 19 -6.09 -8.45 -11.37
N ILE A 20 -5.05 -9.27 -11.54
CA ILE A 20 -3.69 -8.87 -11.85
C ILE A 20 -3.46 -8.61 -13.35
N ASP A 21 -4.26 -9.11 -14.29
CA ASP A 21 -3.95 -8.93 -15.73
C ASP A 21 -3.75 -7.46 -16.14
N LYS A 22 -4.45 -6.51 -15.50
CA LYS A 22 -4.25 -5.06 -15.71
C LYS A 22 -3.09 -4.45 -14.91
N LEU A 23 -2.78 -4.99 -13.73
CA LEU A 23 -1.67 -4.52 -12.87
C LEU A 23 -0.31 -5.08 -13.34
N GLU A 24 -0.28 -6.30 -13.88
CA GLU A 24 0.88 -6.86 -14.56
C GLU A 24 1.21 -6.08 -15.84
N TYR A 25 0.19 -5.67 -16.60
CA TYR A 25 0.38 -4.88 -17.83
C TYR A 25 0.89 -3.45 -17.57
N SER A 26 0.84 -2.96 -16.33
CA SER A 26 1.32 -1.60 -16.02
C SER A 26 2.84 -1.48 -15.96
N ASN A 27 3.59 -2.59 -16.16
CA ASN A 27 5.06 -2.63 -16.13
C ASN A 27 5.66 -2.00 -14.86
N GLY A 28 5.02 -2.18 -13.71
CA GLY A 28 5.48 -1.59 -12.44
C GLY A 28 4.91 -0.21 -12.12
N ASN A 29 4.04 0.36 -12.97
CA ASN A 29 3.41 1.65 -12.73
C ASN A 29 2.13 1.50 -11.87
N TYR A 30 2.31 1.05 -10.64
CA TYR A 30 1.27 0.94 -9.61
C TYR A 30 1.77 1.56 -8.30
N GLY A 31 0.83 1.98 -7.44
CA GLY A 31 1.13 2.28 -6.06
C GLY A 31 1.33 1.00 -5.27
N GLU A 32 2.14 1.01 -4.21
CA GLU A 32 2.38 -0.18 -3.38
C GLU A 32 2.45 0.18 -1.89
N ASN A 33 1.69 -0.56 -1.08
CA ASN A 33 1.89 -0.66 0.35
C ASN A 33 2.37 -2.06 0.70
N ILE A 34 3.35 -2.16 1.61
CA ILE A 34 3.87 -3.43 2.10
C ILE A 34 4.00 -3.40 3.62
N CYS A 35 3.72 -4.53 4.25
CA CYS A 35 3.84 -4.75 5.68
C CYS A 35 4.22 -6.21 5.93
N PHE A 36 4.90 -6.47 7.04
CA PHE A 36 5.13 -7.83 7.53
C PHE A 36 4.72 -7.96 8.99
N ARG A 37 4.25 -9.15 9.38
CA ARG A 37 3.74 -9.45 10.73
C ARG A 37 4.18 -10.83 11.19
N VAL A 38 4.29 -10.99 12.50
CA VAL A 38 4.55 -12.29 13.16
C VAL A 38 3.28 -12.94 13.71
N ASP A 39 2.24 -12.15 13.99
CA ASP A 39 0.98 -12.58 14.64
C ASP A 39 -0.10 -13.04 13.65
N ASP A 40 0.26 -13.25 12.39
CA ASP A 40 -0.61 -13.75 11.32
C ASP A 40 -1.90 -12.95 11.06
N ASP A 41 -1.94 -11.69 11.50
CA ASP A 41 -3.10 -10.82 11.34
C ASP A 41 -2.86 -9.77 10.23
N PRO A 42 -3.41 -9.97 9.02
CA PRO A 42 -3.23 -9.03 7.93
C PRO A 42 -4.01 -7.72 8.13
N VAL A 43 -5.04 -7.69 8.97
CA VAL A 43 -5.84 -6.48 9.22
C VAL A 43 -4.98 -5.42 9.91
N LYS A 44 -4.10 -5.83 10.81
CA LYS A 44 -3.15 -4.93 11.48
C LYS A 44 -2.18 -4.22 10.52
N CYS A 45 -1.90 -4.79 9.35
CA CYS A 45 -1.13 -4.08 8.33
C CYS A 45 -1.91 -2.88 7.77
N VAL A 46 -3.20 -3.07 7.51
CA VAL A 46 -4.08 -1.99 7.03
C VAL A 46 -4.27 -0.92 8.11
N GLU A 47 -4.46 -1.33 9.37
CA GLU A 47 -4.53 -0.41 10.51
C GLU A 47 -3.23 0.38 10.67
N GLN A 48 -2.07 -0.27 10.55
CA GLN A 48 -0.77 0.39 10.62
C GLN A 48 -0.63 1.44 9.50
N TRP A 49 -0.95 1.09 8.26
CA TRP A 49 -0.93 2.03 7.14
C TRP A 49 -1.88 3.21 7.38
N TYR A 50 -3.09 2.97 7.89
CA TYR A 50 -4.06 4.04 8.15
C TYR A 50 -3.67 4.93 9.34
N ASN A 51 -3.01 4.37 10.37
CA ASN A 51 -2.59 5.11 11.56
C ASN A 51 -1.53 6.18 11.26
N GLU A 52 -0.82 6.09 10.13
CA GLU A 52 0.05 7.18 9.66
C GLU A 52 -0.72 8.49 9.39
N SER A 53 -2.05 8.44 9.25
CA SER A 53 -2.92 9.62 9.17
C SER A 53 -2.73 10.62 10.33
N ARG A 54 -2.29 10.13 11.50
CA ARG A 54 -2.03 10.95 12.69
C ARG A 54 -0.85 11.91 12.49
N GLU A 55 0.08 11.55 11.62
CA GLU A 55 1.29 12.33 11.31
C GLU A 55 1.14 13.13 10.00
N TYR A 56 0.04 12.96 9.26
CA TYR A 56 -0.13 13.62 7.98
C TYR A 56 -0.47 15.11 8.11
N ASP A 57 0.47 15.95 7.70
CA ASP A 57 0.27 17.40 7.62
C ASP A 57 -0.46 17.79 6.33
N TYR A 58 -1.79 17.86 6.44
CA TYR A 58 -2.67 18.32 5.37
C TYR A 58 -2.47 19.80 4.97
N SER A 59 -1.70 20.60 5.73
CA SER A 59 -1.36 21.98 5.33
C SER A 59 -0.21 22.00 4.33
N LYS A 60 0.78 21.11 4.49
CA LYS A 60 1.86 20.89 3.52
C LYS A 60 1.37 20.09 2.32
N ALA A 61 0.55 19.07 2.57
CA ALA A 61 -0.03 18.21 1.57
C ALA A 61 1.01 17.68 0.56
N GLU A 62 2.03 17.01 1.06
CA GLU A 62 3.17 16.52 0.28
C GLU A 62 3.51 15.07 0.58
N TYR A 63 4.46 14.51 -0.16
CA TYR A 63 4.99 13.19 0.09
C TYR A 63 5.84 13.18 1.37
N SER A 64 5.66 12.17 2.21
CA SER A 64 6.58 11.88 3.31
C SER A 64 6.68 10.37 3.52
N ASP A 65 7.86 9.87 3.89
CA ASP A 65 8.05 8.44 4.13
C ASP A 65 7.21 7.92 5.31
N GLY A 66 6.91 8.77 6.29
CA GLY A 66 6.10 8.43 7.46
C GLY A 66 4.60 8.36 7.20
N THR A 67 4.13 8.87 6.05
CA THR A 67 2.69 8.96 5.72
C THR A 67 2.32 8.36 4.36
N ARG A 68 3.30 7.82 3.64
CA ARG A 68 3.12 7.35 2.26
C ARG A 68 2.13 6.19 2.15
N HIS A 69 2.02 5.35 3.17
CA HIS A 69 1.09 4.23 3.12
C HIS A 69 -0.34 4.73 3.32
N PHE A 70 -0.56 5.63 4.28
CA PHE A 70 -1.85 6.27 4.47
C PHE A 70 -2.31 7.01 3.20
N THR A 71 -1.46 7.86 2.64
CA THR A 71 -1.85 8.66 1.47
C THR A 71 -2.14 7.81 0.24
N GLN A 72 -1.41 6.69 0.06
CA GLN A 72 -1.72 5.72 -0.99
C GLN A 72 -3.05 4.99 -0.72
N LEU A 73 -3.30 4.58 0.52
CA LEU A 73 -4.49 3.82 0.92
C LEU A 73 -5.78 4.59 0.62
N ILE A 74 -5.78 5.92 0.80
CA ILE A 74 -6.95 6.77 0.57
C ILE A 74 -6.89 7.59 -0.73
N TRP A 75 -5.97 7.27 -1.64
CA TRP A 75 -5.73 8.06 -2.84
C TRP A 75 -6.95 8.06 -3.78
N LYS A 76 -7.66 9.20 -3.85
CA LYS A 76 -8.96 9.33 -4.57
C LYS A 76 -8.92 8.87 -6.03
N SER A 77 -7.81 9.10 -6.73
CA SER A 77 -7.69 8.77 -8.15
C SER A 77 -7.38 7.29 -8.41
N SER A 78 -6.92 6.53 -7.42
CA SER A 78 -6.73 5.09 -7.56
C SER A 78 -8.11 4.41 -7.68
N LYS A 79 -8.29 3.56 -8.69
CA LYS A 79 -9.59 2.95 -9.04
C LYS A 79 -9.61 1.44 -8.90
N LEU A 80 -8.43 0.83 -8.99
CA LEU A 80 -8.24 -0.60 -8.84
C LEU A 80 -7.30 -0.84 -7.68
N MET A 81 -7.61 -1.85 -6.87
CA MET A 81 -6.75 -2.31 -5.80
C MET A 81 -6.73 -3.84 -5.79
N GLY A 82 -5.53 -4.40 -5.63
CA GLY A 82 -5.34 -5.82 -5.35
C GLY A 82 -4.54 -5.98 -4.06
N VAL A 83 -4.91 -6.94 -3.23
CA VAL A 83 -4.20 -7.25 -1.98
C VAL A 83 -3.89 -8.74 -1.96
N ALA A 84 -2.71 -9.10 -1.47
CA ALA A 84 -2.46 -10.48 -1.10
C ALA A 84 -1.46 -10.63 0.04
N GLN A 85 -1.48 -11.84 0.56
CA GLN A 85 -0.72 -12.28 1.70
C GLN A 85 0.14 -13.48 1.30
N HIS A 86 1.36 -13.51 1.82
CA HIS A 86 2.25 -14.66 1.70
C HIS A 86 2.90 -14.95 3.05
N ARG A 87 2.98 -16.22 3.44
CA ARG A 87 3.75 -16.64 4.60
C ARG A 87 5.15 -17.01 4.14
N GLY A 88 6.14 -16.24 4.56
CA GLY A 88 7.54 -16.51 4.27
C GLY A 88 8.07 -17.71 5.06
N THR A 89 9.27 -18.17 4.70
CA THR A 89 9.92 -19.33 5.34
C THR A 89 10.23 -19.08 6.82
N SER A 90 10.38 -17.82 7.21
CA SER A 90 10.53 -17.38 8.61
C SER A 90 9.25 -17.47 9.45
N GLY A 91 8.12 -17.88 8.87
CA GLY A 91 6.81 -17.94 9.52
C GLY A 91 6.05 -16.60 9.55
N LYS A 92 6.75 -15.49 9.26
CA LYS A 92 6.16 -14.16 9.10
C LYS A 92 5.21 -14.13 7.92
N ILE A 93 4.14 -13.35 8.05
CA ILE A 93 3.33 -12.98 6.89
C ILE A 93 3.78 -11.66 6.31
N PHE A 94 3.63 -11.55 5.01
CA PHE A 94 3.84 -10.36 4.22
C PHE A 94 2.52 -10.01 3.56
N VAL A 95 2.08 -8.77 3.70
CA VAL A 95 0.86 -8.25 3.09
C VAL A 95 1.27 -7.14 2.13
N VAL A 96 0.84 -7.27 0.88
CA VAL A 96 1.10 -6.28 -0.18
C VAL A 96 -0.23 -5.83 -0.74
N ALA A 97 -0.41 -4.52 -0.87
CA ALA A 97 -1.53 -3.91 -1.56
C ALA A 97 -1.01 -3.07 -2.73
N ARG A 98 -1.57 -3.27 -3.92
CA ARG A 98 -1.24 -2.51 -5.12
C ARG A 98 -2.42 -1.72 -5.65
N TYR A 99 -2.14 -0.55 -6.19
CA TYR A 99 -3.15 0.44 -6.56
C TYR A 99 -2.92 0.96 -7.98
N MET A 100 -4.01 1.09 -8.76
CA MET A 100 -3.93 1.67 -10.10
C MET A 100 -5.09 2.64 -10.39
N PRO A 101 -4.83 3.84 -10.95
CA PRO A 101 -3.51 4.48 -11.11
C PRO A 101 -2.73 4.60 -9.79
N ALA A 102 -1.41 4.68 -9.88
CA ALA A 102 -0.54 4.85 -8.73
C ALA A 102 -0.88 6.15 -7.97
N GLY A 103 -0.79 6.09 -6.64
CA GLY A 103 -0.95 7.25 -5.78
C GLY A 103 0.36 8.01 -5.56
N ASN A 104 0.35 8.89 -4.56
CA ASN A 104 1.53 9.61 -4.08
C ASN A 104 2.30 10.40 -5.15
N SER A 105 1.61 10.80 -6.21
CA SER A 105 2.20 11.64 -7.26
C SER A 105 2.43 13.06 -6.75
N ALA A 106 3.65 13.58 -6.93
CA ALA A 106 4.02 14.93 -6.52
C ALA A 106 3.05 15.98 -7.10
N GLY A 107 2.67 16.96 -6.27
CA GLY A 107 1.74 18.02 -6.65
C GLY A 107 0.26 17.61 -6.76
N GLN A 108 -0.09 16.34 -6.48
CA GLN A 108 -1.48 15.84 -6.61
C GLN A 108 -2.16 15.55 -5.26
N PHE A 109 -1.47 15.71 -4.13
CA PHE A 109 -1.96 15.33 -2.80
C PHE A 109 -3.22 16.07 -2.38
N VAL A 110 -3.29 17.41 -2.55
CA VAL A 110 -4.47 18.22 -2.19
C VAL A 110 -5.76 17.69 -2.84
N LYS A 111 -5.68 17.17 -4.07
CA LYS A 111 -6.84 16.64 -4.81
C LYS A 111 -7.17 15.19 -4.43
N ASN A 112 -6.21 14.46 -3.87
CA ASN A 112 -6.29 13.01 -3.73
C ASN A 112 -6.31 12.50 -2.29
N VAL A 113 -5.94 13.32 -1.31
CA VAL A 113 -5.93 12.99 0.12
C VAL A 113 -6.97 13.87 0.82
N PRO A 114 -8.26 13.50 0.79
CA PRO A 114 -9.30 14.32 1.40
C PRO A 114 -9.16 14.33 2.92
N ARG A 115 -9.40 15.49 3.54
CA ARG A 115 -9.61 15.55 5.00
C ARG A 115 -10.89 14.79 5.37
N SER A 116 -10.84 14.07 6.49
CA SER A 116 -12.06 13.52 7.08
C SER A 116 -13.10 14.64 7.26
N LYS A 117 -14.33 14.38 6.83
CA LYS A 117 -15.47 15.27 7.10
C LYS A 117 -16.10 15.02 8.46
N PHE A 118 -15.69 13.96 9.14
CA PHE A 118 -16.13 13.63 10.48
C PHE A 118 -15.08 14.11 11.45
N ASN A 119 -15.41 15.19 12.17
CA ASN A 119 -14.74 15.54 13.42
C ASN A 119 -15.20 14.46 14.42
N GLY A 120 -14.26 13.64 14.89
CA GLY A 120 -14.51 12.72 15.99
C GLY A 120 -14.92 13.47 17.25
#